data_AF-A0A4W3IXG9-F1
#
_entry.id   AF-A0A4W3IXG9-F1
#
_cell.length_a   1.000
_cell.length_b   1.000
_cell.length_c   1.000
_cell.angle_alpha   90.00
_cell.angle_beta   90.00
_cell.angle_gamma   90.00
#
_symmetry.space_group_name_H-M   'P 1'
#
loop_
_entity.id
_entity.type
_entity.pdbx_description
1 polymer ?
#
loop_
_entity_poly.entity_id
_entity_poly.type
_entity_poly.pdbx_seq_one_letter_code
_entity_poly.pdbx_strand_id
1 'polypeptide(L)'
;MAAPSKLQRRLHALSASVLHNCHNCNSVLDILWPLRAEKEEAVLAAAGTCHGLFCTLLERGALFVGQLPDEETALTAPFSAEEKYKIWMRHRYNDCINQLLDLMEHQSHEVQKAALCTLMKFVQMEGKVPLIKYDDDHYTFPHQLLKSIVERLLLAQEVSSIMAPFLEYLEYDDVRYYVMTSATEHVARIGHKSEELPTNLCKKVLVILHESILPHMSSPALMIDFLTAAYEIGGAISLLALNGLFYLIHHHNLEYPNFYKKLYSLLNPCVFHVKYRARFFHLAGLFLSSSHLPVYLVAAFAKRLSRLALTAPPHTLLMIISFICNLIRQHPACRVLINRPDGPTELCDDPFIMEEEPSQCRALESSLWELQTLQKHYHPDVANAANAITKPLSHQEQDLSSLLELTASELFHKETKKKTKRGPLEYKPAEGILRQRDDVVAQYWALE
;
A
#
# COMPACT_ATOMS: atom_id res chain seq x y z
N MET A 1 -36.32 11.28 7.34
CA MET A 1 -37.00 10.60 6.21
C MET A 1 -37.83 11.64 5.47
N ALA A 2 -37.38 12.11 4.30
CA ALA A 2 -38.13 13.03 3.47
C ALA A 2 -39.33 12.29 2.82
N ALA A 3 -40.46 12.97 2.64
CA ALA A 3 -41.63 12.39 1.99
C ALA A 3 -41.30 12.01 0.54
N PRO A 4 -41.75 10.84 0.04
CA PRO A 4 -41.44 10.41 -1.33
C PRO A 4 -42.03 11.40 -2.33
N SER A 5 -41.20 11.82 -3.30
CA SER A 5 -41.54 12.83 -4.30
C SER A 5 -42.76 12.39 -5.14
N LYS A 6 -43.51 13.35 -5.70
CA LYS A 6 -44.69 13.06 -6.53
C LYS A 6 -44.35 12.13 -7.71
N LEU A 7 -43.12 12.23 -8.21
CA LEU A 7 -42.57 11.39 -9.27
C LEU A 7 -42.35 9.94 -8.78
N GLN A 8 -41.75 9.76 -7.61
CA GLN A 8 -41.51 8.44 -7.02
C GLN A 8 -42.82 7.67 -6.79
N ARG A 9 -43.87 8.33 -6.29
CA ARG A 9 -45.19 7.70 -6.12
C ARG A 9 -45.81 7.25 -7.45
N ARG A 10 -45.64 8.06 -8.51
CA ARG A 10 -46.10 7.71 -9.86
C ARG A 10 -45.35 6.50 -10.41
N LEU A 11 -44.03 6.47 -10.27
CA LEU A 11 -43.19 5.37 -10.75
C LEU A 11 -43.51 4.06 -10.01
N HIS A 12 -43.71 4.09 -8.69
CA HIS A 12 -44.16 2.91 -7.95
C HIS A 12 -45.54 2.41 -8.36
N ALA A 13 -46.49 3.33 -8.64
CA ALA A 13 -47.82 2.95 -9.13
C ALA A 13 -47.75 2.28 -10.52
N LEU A 14 -46.87 2.76 -11.40
CA LEU A 14 -46.62 2.15 -12.71
C LEU A 14 -45.94 0.77 -12.57
N SER A 15 -44.96 0.64 -11.68
CA SER A 15 -44.34 -0.68 -11.41
C SER A 15 -45.37 -1.69 -10.89
N ALA A 16 -46.24 -1.29 -9.97
CA ALA A 16 -47.32 -2.15 -9.47
C ALA A 16 -48.33 -2.53 -10.56
N SER A 17 -48.63 -1.64 -11.51
CA SER A 17 -49.55 -1.94 -12.61
C SER A 17 -48.96 -2.92 -13.63
N VAL A 18 -47.65 -2.84 -13.90
CA VAL A 18 -46.93 -3.83 -14.75
C VAL A 18 -46.87 -5.20 -14.08
N LEU A 19 -46.64 -5.25 -12.76
CA LEU A 19 -46.59 -6.51 -12.01
C LEU A 19 -47.95 -7.21 -11.87
N HIS A 20 -49.06 -6.47 -12.03
CA HIS A 20 -50.41 -7.04 -11.93
C HIS A 20 -51.00 -7.46 -13.28
N ASN A 21 -50.61 -6.79 -14.38
CA ASN A 21 -51.19 -7.06 -15.70
C ASN A 21 -50.16 -6.98 -16.82
N CYS A 22 -49.98 -8.10 -17.56
CA CYS A 22 -49.08 -8.20 -18.71
C CYS A 22 -49.49 -7.32 -19.92
N HIS A 23 -50.71 -6.77 -19.93
CA HIS A 23 -51.12 -5.80 -20.94
C HIS A 23 -50.55 -4.39 -20.71
N ASN A 24 -50.10 -4.08 -19.50
CA ASN A 24 -49.56 -2.74 -19.17
C ASN A 24 -48.06 -2.62 -19.41
N CYS A 25 -47.44 -3.58 -20.08
CA CYS A 25 -45.97 -3.71 -20.10
C CYS A 25 -45.25 -2.59 -20.85
N ASN A 26 -45.96 -1.84 -21.70
CA ASN A 26 -45.43 -0.60 -22.27
C ASN A 26 -45.08 0.45 -21.19
N SER A 27 -45.71 0.39 -20.00
CA SER A 27 -45.39 1.28 -18.87
C SER A 27 -43.96 1.09 -18.35
N VAL A 28 -43.28 -0.01 -18.70
CA VAL A 28 -41.85 -0.20 -18.39
C VAL A 28 -41.00 0.87 -19.08
N LEU A 29 -41.37 1.29 -20.29
CA LEU A 29 -40.66 2.36 -21.01
C LEU A 29 -40.77 3.69 -20.27
N ASP A 30 -41.93 3.99 -19.68
CA ASP A 30 -42.16 5.18 -18.85
C ASP A 30 -41.38 5.14 -17.53
N ILE A 31 -41.01 3.95 -17.05
CA ILE A 31 -40.16 3.74 -15.86
C ILE A 31 -38.67 3.87 -16.21
N LEU A 32 -38.27 3.46 -17.41
CA LEU A 32 -36.88 3.57 -17.90
C LEU A 32 -36.56 5.00 -18.37
N TRP A 33 -37.52 5.71 -18.94
CA TRP A 33 -37.32 7.07 -19.46
C TRP A 33 -36.61 8.03 -18.48
N PRO A 34 -37.00 8.11 -17.19
CA PRO A 34 -36.38 9.04 -16.26
C PRO A 34 -34.96 8.63 -15.83
N LEU A 35 -34.46 7.44 -16.19
CA LEU A 35 -33.04 7.08 -16.01
C LEU A 35 -32.11 7.94 -16.88
N ARG A 36 -32.63 8.51 -17.99
CA ARG A 36 -31.90 9.42 -18.88
C ARG A 36 -32.12 10.90 -18.57
N ALA A 37 -32.82 11.21 -17.47
CA ALA A 37 -33.12 12.58 -17.11
C ALA A 37 -31.91 13.28 -16.46
N GLU A 38 -31.78 14.59 -16.67
CA GLU A 38 -30.72 15.40 -16.05
C GLU A 38 -30.90 15.59 -14.53
N LYS A 39 -32.12 15.36 -14.01
CA LYS A 39 -32.44 15.58 -12.60
C LYS A 39 -32.07 14.36 -11.76
N GLU A 40 -31.14 14.53 -10.82
CA GLU A 40 -30.66 13.48 -9.91
C GLU A 40 -31.80 12.76 -9.17
N GLU A 41 -32.76 13.51 -8.60
CA GLU A 41 -33.90 12.92 -7.87
C GLU A 41 -34.76 12.00 -8.76
N ALA A 42 -34.87 12.31 -10.05
CA ALA A 42 -35.64 11.52 -11.00
C ALA A 42 -34.90 10.22 -11.35
N VAL A 43 -33.59 10.31 -11.55
CA VAL A 43 -32.73 9.15 -11.83
C VAL A 43 -32.70 8.20 -10.64
N LEU A 44 -32.53 8.71 -9.41
CA LEU A 44 -32.54 7.89 -8.20
C LEU A 44 -33.90 7.19 -7.97
N ALA A 45 -35.00 7.91 -8.18
CA ALA A 45 -36.34 7.33 -8.06
C ALA A 45 -36.61 6.27 -9.13
N ALA A 46 -36.15 6.49 -10.37
CA ALA A 46 -36.26 5.52 -11.45
C ALA A 46 -35.39 4.29 -11.22
N ALA A 47 -34.13 4.45 -10.80
CA ALA A 47 -33.23 3.34 -10.46
C ALA A 47 -33.81 2.46 -9.35
N GLY A 48 -34.34 3.07 -8.27
CA GLY A 48 -35.02 2.34 -7.20
C GLY A 48 -36.30 1.62 -7.66
N THR A 49 -37.05 2.21 -8.59
CA THR A 49 -38.25 1.58 -9.17
C THR A 49 -37.90 0.42 -10.11
N CYS A 50 -36.88 0.59 -10.94
CA CYS A 50 -36.35 -0.44 -11.83
C CYS A 50 -35.81 -1.62 -11.02
N HIS A 51 -35.07 -1.34 -9.94
CA HIS A 51 -34.61 -2.34 -9.00
C HIS A 51 -35.79 -3.20 -8.49
N GLY A 52 -36.82 -2.59 -7.93
CA GLY A 52 -37.99 -3.31 -7.41
C GLY A 52 -38.75 -4.08 -8.49
N LEU A 53 -38.95 -3.47 -9.66
CA LEU A 53 -39.66 -4.09 -10.78
C LEU A 53 -38.92 -5.33 -11.30
N PHE A 54 -37.65 -5.22 -11.66
CA PHE A 54 -36.93 -6.33 -12.27
C PHE A 54 -36.55 -7.42 -11.27
N CYS A 55 -36.28 -7.09 -9.99
CA CYS A 55 -36.08 -8.12 -8.97
C CYS A 55 -37.34 -8.97 -8.76
N THR A 56 -38.53 -8.36 -8.71
CA THR A 56 -39.78 -9.11 -8.57
C THR A 56 -40.15 -9.90 -9.83
N LEU A 57 -39.78 -9.41 -11.02
CA LEU A 57 -39.94 -10.16 -12.28
C LEU A 57 -39.00 -11.37 -12.36
N LEU A 58 -37.76 -11.22 -11.90
CA LEU A 58 -36.78 -12.31 -11.80
C LEU A 58 -37.27 -13.39 -10.82
N GLU A 59 -37.75 -13.00 -9.63
CA GLU A 59 -38.31 -13.95 -8.64
C GLU A 59 -39.49 -14.76 -9.18
N ARG A 60 -40.32 -14.14 -10.03
CA ARG A 60 -41.48 -14.78 -10.65
C ARG A 60 -41.15 -15.63 -11.88
N GLY A 61 -39.90 -15.64 -12.35
CA GLY A 61 -39.52 -16.32 -13.60
C GLY A 61 -40.23 -15.73 -14.83
N ALA A 62 -40.55 -14.44 -14.80
CA ALA A 62 -41.28 -13.73 -15.85
C ALA A 62 -40.37 -13.22 -16.99
N LEU A 63 -39.09 -13.61 -16.97
CA LEU A 63 -38.11 -13.31 -18.01
C LEU A 63 -37.76 -14.59 -18.78
N PHE A 64 -37.37 -14.42 -20.05
CA PHE A 64 -36.99 -15.54 -20.89
C PHE A 64 -35.70 -16.18 -20.38
N VAL A 65 -35.65 -17.51 -20.27
CA VAL A 65 -34.47 -18.28 -19.86
C VAL A 65 -33.90 -18.98 -21.10
N GLY A 66 -32.60 -18.81 -21.36
CA GLY A 66 -31.92 -19.35 -22.55
C GLY A 66 -31.13 -18.32 -23.35
N GLN A 67 -30.67 -18.67 -24.54
CA GLN A 67 -30.02 -17.72 -25.45
C GLN A 67 -31.06 -16.76 -26.02
N LEU A 68 -30.86 -15.46 -25.81
CA LEU A 68 -31.82 -14.43 -26.22
C LEU A 68 -31.82 -14.28 -27.75
N PRO A 69 -32.95 -14.53 -28.44
CA PRO A 69 -33.08 -14.23 -29.86
C PRO A 69 -33.20 -12.72 -30.11
N ASP A 70 -32.77 -12.27 -31.28
CA ASP A 70 -32.92 -10.87 -31.71
C ASP A 70 -34.40 -10.47 -31.68
N GLU A 71 -34.70 -9.23 -31.25
CA GLU A 71 -36.08 -8.75 -31.06
C GLU A 71 -36.92 -8.88 -32.35
N GLU A 72 -36.32 -8.61 -33.51
CA GLU A 72 -36.97 -8.75 -34.82
C GLU A 72 -37.25 -10.21 -35.21
N THR A 73 -36.33 -11.13 -34.88
CA THR A 73 -36.49 -12.55 -35.21
C THR A 73 -37.50 -13.24 -34.29
N ALA A 74 -37.55 -12.86 -33.01
CA ALA A 74 -38.51 -13.35 -32.02
C ALA A 74 -39.97 -13.00 -32.35
N LEU A 75 -40.21 -11.88 -33.04
CA LEU A 75 -41.54 -11.48 -33.51
C LEU A 75 -42.06 -12.41 -34.61
N THR A 76 -41.18 -12.89 -35.49
CA THR A 76 -41.50 -13.77 -36.63
C THR A 76 -41.48 -15.26 -36.31
N ALA A 77 -40.79 -15.67 -35.24
CA ALA A 77 -40.68 -17.07 -34.81
C ALA A 77 -41.98 -17.61 -34.17
N PRO A 78 -42.18 -18.95 -34.16
CA PRO A 78 -43.41 -19.60 -33.66
C PRO A 78 -43.43 -19.72 -32.12
N PHE A 79 -43.06 -18.65 -31.43
CA PHE A 79 -43.16 -18.57 -29.97
C PHE A 79 -44.59 -18.27 -29.54
N SER A 80 -45.00 -18.81 -28.38
CA SER A 80 -46.26 -18.47 -27.73
C SER A 80 -46.31 -16.99 -27.33
N ALA A 81 -47.51 -16.43 -27.16
CA ALA A 81 -47.67 -15.03 -26.74
C ALA A 81 -46.96 -14.74 -25.41
N GLU A 82 -46.92 -15.72 -24.50
CA GLU A 82 -46.21 -15.63 -23.22
C GLU A 82 -44.69 -15.63 -23.40
N GLU A 83 -44.13 -16.43 -24.31
CA GLU A 83 -42.70 -16.44 -24.61
C GLU A 83 -42.25 -15.15 -25.29
N LYS A 84 -43.05 -14.62 -26.24
CA LYS A 84 -42.77 -13.32 -26.88
C LYS A 84 -42.74 -12.19 -25.84
N TYR A 85 -43.66 -12.23 -24.89
CA TYR A 85 -43.67 -11.30 -23.75
C TYR A 85 -42.38 -11.42 -22.90
N LYS A 86 -41.99 -12.64 -22.53
CA LYS A 86 -40.78 -12.91 -21.74
C LYS A 86 -39.50 -12.47 -22.47
N ILE A 87 -39.42 -12.64 -23.79
CA ILE A 87 -38.29 -12.20 -24.63
C ILE A 87 -38.23 -10.66 -24.65
N TRP A 88 -39.36 -10.00 -24.90
CA TRP A 88 -39.43 -8.53 -24.92
C TRP A 88 -39.03 -7.93 -23.57
N MET A 89 -39.53 -8.49 -22.46
CA MET A 89 -39.16 -8.05 -21.11
C MET A 89 -37.67 -8.25 -20.81
N ARG A 90 -37.04 -9.29 -21.37
CA ARG A 90 -35.59 -9.50 -21.24
C ARG A 90 -34.77 -8.48 -22.02
N HIS A 91 -35.22 -8.06 -23.21
CA HIS A 91 -34.61 -6.92 -23.93
C HIS A 91 -34.71 -5.62 -23.12
N ARG A 92 -35.88 -5.32 -22.53
CA ARG A 92 -36.04 -4.13 -21.67
C ARG A 92 -35.21 -4.19 -20.38
N TYR A 93 -34.99 -5.39 -19.84
CA TYR A 93 -34.08 -5.61 -18.73
C TYR A 93 -32.62 -5.32 -19.13
N ASN A 94 -32.16 -5.80 -20.29
CA ASN A 94 -30.83 -5.47 -20.83
C ASN A 94 -30.68 -3.96 -21.09
N ASP A 95 -31.72 -3.29 -21.59
CA ASP A 95 -31.72 -1.82 -21.73
C ASP A 95 -31.58 -1.12 -20.38
N CYS A 96 -32.25 -1.63 -19.35
CA CYS A 96 -32.10 -1.12 -17.98
C CYS A 96 -30.67 -1.29 -17.48
N ILE A 97 -30.05 -2.46 -17.70
CA ILE A 97 -28.65 -2.72 -17.34
C ILE A 97 -27.73 -1.73 -18.05
N ASN A 98 -27.86 -1.58 -19.36
CA ASN A 98 -27.02 -0.66 -20.15
C ASN A 98 -27.15 0.78 -19.67
N GLN A 99 -28.38 1.23 -19.38
CA GLN A 99 -28.60 2.58 -18.83
C GLN A 99 -28.00 2.73 -17.43
N LEU A 100 -28.10 1.72 -16.57
CA LEU A 100 -27.47 1.75 -15.25
C LEU A 100 -25.93 1.73 -15.33
N LEU A 101 -25.36 1.02 -16.31
CA LEU A 101 -23.92 1.02 -16.59
C LEU A 101 -23.45 2.41 -17.03
N ASP A 102 -24.20 3.09 -17.90
CA ASP A 102 -23.88 4.46 -18.32
C ASP A 102 -23.99 5.45 -17.14
N LEU A 103 -24.93 5.22 -16.20
CA LEU A 103 -25.05 6.02 -14.98
C LEU A 103 -23.88 5.86 -13.99
N MET A 104 -23.03 4.85 -14.15
CA MET A 104 -21.80 4.72 -13.37
C MET A 104 -20.78 5.81 -13.72
N GLU A 105 -20.88 6.43 -14.89
CA GLU A 105 -20.03 7.55 -15.32
C GLU A 105 -20.66 8.93 -15.03
N HIS A 106 -21.80 8.97 -14.32
CA HIS A 106 -22.50 10.22 -14.01
C HIS A 106 -21.68 11.12 -13.07
N GLN A 107 -21.86 12.46 -13.15
CA GLN A 107 -21.15 13.43 -12.30
C GLN A 107 -21.48 13.35 -10.79
N SER A 108 -22.52 12.60 -10.42
CA SER A 108 -23.09 12.62 -9.07
C SER A 108 -22.80 11.31 -8.34
N HIS A 109 -22.11 11.39 -7.20
CA HIS A 109 -21.72 10.22 -6.43
C HIS A 109 -22.92 9.41 -5.90
N GLU A 110 -24.04 10.07 -5.59
CA GLU A 110 -25.25 9.36 -5.12
C GLU A 110 -25.87 8.51 -6.23
N VAL A 111 -25.91 9.03 -7.46
CA VAL A 111 -26.40 8.32 -8.64
C VAL A 111 -25.49 7.13 -8.99
N GLN A 112 -24.17 7.35 -8.99
CA GLN A 112 -23.19 6.28 -9.24
C GLN A 112 -23.34 5.12 -8.24
N LYS A 113 -23.46 5.44 -6.95
CA LYS A 113 -23.66 4.45 -5.89
C LYS A 113 -24.99 3.70 -6.06
N ALA A 114 -26.08 4.41 -6.32
CA ALA A 114 -27.39 3.79 -6.52
C ALA A 114 -27.40 2.85 -7.74
N ALA A 115 -26.75 3.24 -8.84
CA ALA A 115 -26.59 2.41 -10.03
C ALA A 115 -25.79 1.14 -9.73
N LEU A 116 -24.62 1.26 -9.10
CA LEU A 116 -23.78 0.13 -8.72
C LEU A 116 -24.51 -0.83 -7.77
N CYS A 117 -25.14 -0.32 -6.71
CA CYS A 117 -25.89 -1.16 -5.77
C CYS A 117 -27.06 -1.89 -6.46
N THR A 118 -27.72 -1.24 -7.44
CA THR A 118 -28.81 -1.87 -8.20
C THR A 118 -28.28 -2.99 -9.11
N LEU A 119 -27.18 -2.73 -9.82
CA LEU A 119 -26.51 -3.72 -10.68
C LEU A 119 -26.00 -4.93 -9.87
N MET A 120 -25.40 -4.72 -8.71
CA MET A 120 -24.94 -5.82 -7.85
C MET A 120 -26.10 -6.65 -7.28
N LYS A 121 -27.26 -6.02 -7.04
CA LYS A 121 -28.47 -6.78 -6.68
C LYS A 121 -29.01 -7.57 -7.87
N PHE A 122 -28.90 -7.08 -9.09
CA PHE A 122 -29.20 -7.86 -10.28
C PHE A 122 -28.28 -9.07 -10.43
N VAL A 123 -26.98 -8.91 -10.22
CA VAL A 123 -26.02 -10.03 -10.13
C VAL A 123 -26.45 -11.05 -9.06
N GLN A 124 -26.83 -10.59 -7.87
CA GLN A 124 -27.31 -11.48 -6.80
C GLN A 124 -28.59 -12.24 -7.20
N MET A 125 -29.53 -11.58 -7.88
CA MET A 125 -30.79 -12.18 -8.30
C MET A 125 -30.63 -13.14 -9.48
N GLU A 126 -29.78 -12.81 -10.45
CA GLU A 126 -29.43 -13.73 -11.54
C GLU A 126 -28.66 -14.96 -11.04
N GLY A 127 -27.87 -14.84 -9.96
CA GLY A 127 -27.28 -16.01 -9.29
C GLY A 127 -28.34 -16.94 -8.69
N LYS A 128 -29.42 -16.39 -8.12
CA LYS A 128 -30.54 -17.19 -7.57
C LYS A 128 -31.44 -17.79 -8.66
N VAL A 129 -31.73 -17.01 -9.69
CA VAL A 129 -32.61 -17.39 -10.80
C VAL A 129 -31.81 -17.20 -12.10
N PRO A 130 -31.03 -18.20 -12.52
CA PRO A 130 -30.17 -18.08 -13.69
C PRO A 130 -30.99 -17.88 -14.97
N LEU A 131 -30.69 -16.80 -15.68
CA LEU A 131 -31.27 -16.49 -17.00
C LEU A 131 -30.69 -17.38 -18.12
N ILE A 132 -29.56 -18.02 -17.87
CA ILE A 132 -28.93 -19.01 -18.73
C ILE A 132 -28.58 -20.20 -17.85
N LYS A 133 -29.18 -21.35 -18.12
CA LYS A 133 -28.88 -22.62 -17.44
C LYS A 133 -28.09 -23.51 -18.39
N TYR A 134 -26.95 -24.00 -17.95
CA TYR A 134 -26.15 -24.98 -18.68
C TYR A 134 -26.46 -26.41 -18.21
N ASP A 135 -26.60 -26.62 -16.90
CA ASP A 135 -27.04 -27.85 -16.25
C ASP A 135 -27.95 -27.53 -15.05
N ASP A 136 -28.88 -28.41 -14.69
CA ASP A 136 -29.81 -28.18 -13.56
C ASP A 136 -29.16 -28.34 -12.17
N ASP A 137 -28.02 -29.06 -12.08
CA ASP A 137 -27.36 -29.39 -10.81
C ASP A 137 -26.21 -28.44 -10.41
N HIS A 138 -25.81 -27.51 -11.30
CA HIS A 138 -24.68 -26.63 -11.06
C HIS A 138 -25.10 -25.17 -10.93
N TYR A 139 -24.64 -24.52 -9.86
CA TYR A 139 -24.78 -23.07 -9.68
C TYR A 139 -24.10 -22.34 -10.84
N THR A 140 -24.88 -21.56 -11.60
CA THR A 140 -24.38 -20.76 -12.73
C THR A 140 -24.24 -19.31 -12.28
N PHE A 141 -23.00 -18.85 -12.14
CA PHE A 141 -22.71 -17.47 -11.77
C PHE A 141 -22.91 -16.50 -12.97
N PRO A 142 -23.55 -15.33 -12.79
CA PRO A 142 -23.79 -14.35 -13.85
C PRO A 142 -22.53 -13.56 -14.23
N HIS A 143 -21.56 -14.25 -14.82
CA HIS A 143 -20.26 -13.70 -15.20
C HIS A 143 -20.33 -12.58 -16.26
N GLN A 144 -21.30 -12.61 -17.20
CA GLN A 144 -21.42 -11.59 -18.25
C GLN A 144 -21.82 -10.24 -17.70
N LEU A 145 -22.82 -10.20 -16.81
CA LEU A 145 -23.26 -8.97 -16.17
C LEU A 145 -22.13 -8.39 -15.30
N LEU A 146 -21.50 -9.23 -14.46
CA LEU A 146 -20.39 -8.80 -13.64
C LEU A 146 -19.21 -8.29 -14.48
N LYS A 147 -18.89 -8.96 -15.59
CA LYS A 147 -17.84 -8.54 -16.52
C LYS A 147 -18.11 -7.13 -17.06
N SER A 148 -19.32 -6.83 -17.52
CA SER A 148 -19.70 -5.50 -18.00
C SER A 148 -19.56 -4.42 -16.91
N ILE A 149 -19.94 -4.74 -15.66
CA ILE A 149 -19.77 -3.85 -14.52
C ILE A 149 -18.28 -3.57 -14.27
N VAL A 150 -17.45 -4.61 -14.23
CA VAL A 150 -16.01 -4.49 -13.99
C VAL A 150 -15.32 -3.71 -15.11
N GLU A 151 -15.66 -3.94 -16.37
CA GLU A 151 -15.11 -3.19 -17.50
C GLU A 151 -15.42 -1.69 -17.38
N ARG A 152 -16.63 -1.31 -16.99
CA ARG A 152 -16.99 0.10 -16.74
C ARG A 152 -16.27 0.69 -15.53
N LEU A 153 -16.11 -0.08 -14.45
CA LEU A 153 -15.34 0.34 -13.28
C LEU A 153 -13.86 0.60 -13.60
N LEU A 154 -13.25 -0.24 -14.44
CA LEU A 154 -11.84 -0.10 -14.84
C LEU A 154 -11.60 1.11 -15.75
N LEU A 155 -12.61 1.54 -16.51
CA LEU A 155 -12.54 2.72 -17.38
C LEU A 155 -12.87 4.04 -16.65
N ALA A 156 -13.42 3.98 -15.44
CA ALA A 156 -13.83 5.16 -14.70
C ALA A 156 -12.62 6.02 -14.29
N GLN A 157 -12.68 7.32 -14.59
CA GLN A 157 -11.62 8.28 -14.25
C GLN A 157 -11.56 8.59 -12.74
N GLU A 158 -12.70 8.56 -12.05
CA GLU A 158 -12.79 8.85 -10.61
C GLU A 158 -12.95 7.57 -9.78
N VAL A 159 -11.80 7.00 -9.44
CA VAL A 159 -11.70 5.69 -8.76
C VAL A 159 -12.25 5.73 -7.33
N SER A 160 -12.23 6.86 -6.61
CA SER A 160 -12.44 6.83 -5.14
C SER A 160 -13.89 6.63 -4.69
N SER A 161 -14.88 7.18 -5.39
CA SER A 161 -16.26 7.24 -4.87
C SER A 161 -17.06 5.96 -5.14
N ILE A 162 -16.85 5.34 -6.30
CA ILE A 162 -17.54 4.11 -6.72
C ILE A 162 -16.86 2.87 -6.17
N MET A 163 -15.54 2.90 -6.02
CA MET A 163 -14.78 1.74 -5.56
C MET A 163 -15.04 1.41 -4.10
N ALA A 164 -15.24 2.39 -3.21
CA ALA A 164 -15.47 2.11 -1.79
C ALA A 164 -16.69 1.18 -1.57
N PRO A 165 -17.89 1.47 -2.11
CA PRO A 165 -19.01 0.52 -2.07
C PRO A 165 -18.73 -0.79 -2.83
N PHE A 166 -17.96 -0.76 -3.91
CA PHE A 166 -17.63 -1.98 -4.66
C PHE A 166 -16.73 -2.94 -3.87
N LEU A 167 -15.78 -2.40 -3.10
CA LEU A 167 -14.83 -3.17 -2.29
C LEU A 167 -15.54 -4.03 -1.22
N GLU A 168 -16.69 -3.58 -0.69
CA GLU A 168 -17.52 -4.38 0.23
C GLU A 168 -17.97 -5.70 -0.42
N TYR A 169 -18.22 -5.71 -1.73
CA TYR A 169 -18.61 -6.93 -2.45
C TYR A 169 -17.43 -7.87 -2.77
N LEU A 170 -16.18 -7.41 -2.66
CA LEU A 170 -15.00 -8.27 -2.87
C LEU A 170 -14.69 -9.17 -1.65
N GLU A 171 -15.43 -9.01 -0.55
CA GLU A 171 -15.41 -9.94 0.58
C GLU A 171 -15.88 -11.34 0.16
N TYR A 172 -16.76 -11.44 -0.84
CA TYR A 172 -17.25 -12.72 -1.37
C TYR A 172 -16.26 -13.34 -2.37
N ASP A 173 -15.96 -14.64 -2.19
CA ASP A 173 -14.92 -15.34 -2.94
C ASP A 173 -15.27 -15.57 -4.42
N ASP A 174 -16.55 -15.82 -4.72
CA ASP A 174 -17.06 -15.96 -6.08
C ASP A 174 -16.94 -14.65 -6.86
N VAL A 175 -17.38 -13.54 -6.26
CA VAL A 175 -17.22 -12.20 -6.83
C VAL A 175 -15.74 -11.91 -7.07
N ARG A 176 -14.86 -12.17 -6.08
CA ARG A 176 -13.42 -11.94 -6.21
C ARG A 176 -12.79 -12.71 -7.37
N TYR A 177 -13.14 -13.98 -7.53
CA TYR A 177 -12.65 -14.83 -8.61
C TYR A 177 -13.04 -14.31 -10.00
N TYR A 178 -14.33 -14.01 -10.21
CA TYR A 178 -14.82 -13.53 -11.50
C TYR A 178 -14.39 -12.09 -11.81
N VAL A 179 -14.26 -11.23 -10.80
CA VAL A 179 -13.67 -9.90 -10.96
C VAL A 179 -12.22 -10.00 -11.41
N MET A 180 -11.40 -10.84 -10.76
CA MET A 180 -10.00 -11.02 -11.14
C MET A 180 -9.85 -11.60 -12.56
N THR A 181 -10.71 -12.55 -12.92
CA THR A 181 -10.76 -13.11 -14.29
C THR A 181 -11.11 -12.02 -15.31
N SER A 182 -12.14 -11.22 -15.04
CA SER A 182 -12.55 -10.12 -15.94
C SER A 182 -11.45 -9.04 -16.05
N ALA A 183 -10.79 -8.71 -14.95
CA ALA A 183 -9.71 -7.74 -14.92
C ALA A 183 -8.48 -8.23 -15.71
N THR A 184 -8.09 -9.50 -15.57
CA THR A 184 -6.97 -10.07 -16.33
C THR A 184 -7.25 -10.09 -17.83
N GLU A 185 -8.47 -10.44 -18.26
CA GLU A 185 -8.90 -10.34 -19.67
C GLU A 185 -8.88 -8.89 -20.18
N HIS A 186 -9.29 -7.93 -19.36
CA HIS A 186 -9.26 -6.51 -19.72
C HIS A 186 -7.81 -6.00 -19.87
N VAL A 187 -6.93 -6.33 -18.92
CA VAL A 187 -5.50 -6.00 -19.00
C VAL A 187 -4.84 -6.65 -20.21
N ALA A 188 -5.16 -7.91 -20.51
CA ALA A 188 -4.63 -8.60 -21.70
C ALA A 188 -5.04 -7.90 -23.01
N ARG A 189 -6.26 -7.37 -23.10
CA ARG A 189 -6.70 -6.57 -24.26
C ARG A 189 -5.97 -5.24 -24.40
N ILE A 190 -5.63 -4.59 -23.29
CA ILE A 190 -4.88 -3.32 -23.27
C ILE A 190 -3.36 -3.55 -23.46
N GLY A 191 -2.89 -4.77 -23.21
CA GLY A 191 -1.50 -5.21 -22.99
C GLY A 191 -0.45 -5.01 -24.10
N HIS A 192 -0.63 -4.04 -24.99
CA HIS A 192 0.38 -3.60 -25.95
C HIS A 192 0.92 -2.18 -25.71
N LYS A 193 0.39 -1.45 -24.74
CA LYS A 193 0.97 -0.18 -24.27
C LYS A 193 1.42 -0.33 -22.82
N SER A 194 2.56 -0.99 -22.62
CA SER A 194 3.23 -1.03 -21.32
C SER A 194 3.77 0.36 -21.00
N GLU A 195 2.90 1.25 -20.52
CA GLU A 195 3.34 2.49 -19.88
C GLU A 195 4.02 2.16 -18.55
N GLU A 196 5.12 2.84 -18.27
CA GLU A 196 5.87 2.68 -17.04
C GLU A 196 4.98 2.99 -15.83
N LEU A 197 5.00 2.10 -14.83
CA LEU A 197 4.23 2.27 -13.60
C LEU A 197 4.62 3.58 -12.91
N PRO A 198 3.65 4.47 -12.59
CA PRO A 198 3.94 5.71 -11.87
C PRO A 198 4.67 5.43 -10.55
N THR A 199 5.72 6.20 -10.25
CA THR A 199 6.59 5.96 -9.07
C THR A 199 5.82 5.94 -7.74
N ASN A 200 4.73 6.71 -7.64
CA ASN A 200 3.86 6.72 -6.46
C ASN A 200 3.09 5.41 -6.30
N LEU A 201 2.61 4.81 -7.40
CA LEU A 201 1.93 3.52 -7.37
C LEU A 201 2.91 2.41 -7.05
N CYS A 202 4.10 2.43 -7.65
CA CYS A 202 5.19 1.49 -7.34
C CYS A 202 5.51 1.48 -5.83
N LYS A 203 5.67 2.64 -5.20
CA LYS A 203 5.90 2.74 -3.75
C LYS A 203 4.75 2.12 -2.94
N LYS A 204 3.49 2.39 -3.30
CA LYS A 204 2.33 1.81 -2.59
C LYS A 204 2.29 0.29 -2.70
N VAL A 205 2.54 -0.24 -3.90
CA VAL A 205 2.60 -1.69 -4.15
C VAL A 205 3.73 -2.32 -3.33
N LEU A 206 4.95 -1.78 -3.39
CA LEU A 206 6.11 -2.32 -2.66
C LEU A 206 5.93 -2.31 -1.13
N VAL A 207 5.13 -1.40 -0.58
CA VAL A 207 4.85 -1.34 0.87
C VAL A 207 4.02 -2.54 1.36
N ILE A 208 3.11 -3.06 0.52
CA ILE A 208 2.18 -4.14 0.85
C ILE A 208 2.57 -5.48 0.21
N LEU A 209 3.53 -5.47 -0.70
CA LEU A 209 3.89 -6.61 -1.56
C LEU A 209 4.20 -7.88 -0.77
N HIS A 210 5.09 -7.78 0.24
CA HIS A 210 5.55 -8.95 1.01
C HIS A 210 4.50 -9.54 1.94
N GLU A 211 3.59 -8.71 2.47
CA GLU A 211 2.55 -9.14 3.42
C GLU A 211 1.27 -9.62 2.72
N SER A 212 0.89 -9.01 1.60
CA SER A 212 -0.45 -9.18 1.01
C SER A 212 -0.47 -9.66 -0.43
N ILE A 213 0.63 -9.63 -1.16
CA ILE A 213 0.65 -10.01 -2.59
C ILE A 213 1.42 -11.32 -2.78
N LEU A 214 2.70 -11.36 -2.37
CA LEU A 214 3.57 -12.53 -2.57
C LEU A 214 2.99 -13.83 -1.98
N PRO A 215 2.36 -13.85 -0.78
CA PRO A 215 1.81 -15.09 -0.22
C PRO A 215 0.66 -15.69 -1.03
N HIS A 216 -0.04 -14.89 -1.86
CA HIS A 216 -1.17 -15.34 -2.66
C HIS A 216 -0.80 -15.66 -4.11
N MET A 217 0.46 -15.46 -4.50
CA MET A 217 0.95 -15.80 -5.84
C MET A 217 1.29 -17.29 -5.93
N SER A 218 0.86 -17.97 -6.99
CA SER A 218 1.25 -19.36 -7.25
C SER A 218 2.75 -19.51 -7.53
N SER A 219 3.37 -18.51 -8.17
CA SER A 219 4.81 -18.46 -8.48
C SER A 219 5.41 -17.08 -8.15
N PRO A 220 5.74 -16.82 -6.86
CA PRO A 220 6.30 -15.54 -6.43
C PRO A 220 7.62 -15.16 -7.12
N ALA A 221 8.35 -16.15 -7.66
CA ALA A 221 9.59 -15.96 -8.42
C ALA A 221 9.42 -15.08 -9.68
N LEU A 222 8.21 -15.00 -10.27
CA LEU A 222 7.98 -14.11 -11.42
C LEU A 222 8.15 -12.62 -11.05
N MET A 223 8.10 -12.27 -9.77
CA MET A 223 8.26 -10.91 -9.28
C MET A 223 9.73 -10.48 -9.12
N ILE A 224 10.70 -11.39 -9.33
CA ILE A 224 12.13 -11.09 -9.17
C ILE A 224 12.55 -9.96 -10.09
N ASP A 225 12.26 -10.04 -11.39
CA ASP A 225 12.71 -9.04 -12.36
C ASP A 225 12.18 -7.64 -12.02
N PHE A 226 10.92 -7.56 -11.60
CA PHE A 226 10.32 -6.31 -11.11
C PHE A 226 11.01 -5.80 -9.84
N LEU A 227 11.26 -6.68 -8.86
CA LEU A 227 11.91 -6.31 -7.61
C LEU A 227 13.37 -5.91 -7.80
N THR A 228 14.11 -6.60 -8.67
CA THR A 228 15.48 -6.27 -9.03
C THR A 228 15.54 -4.93 -9.75
N ALA A 229 14.67 -4.68 -10.73
CA ALA A 229 14.56 -3.37 -11.37
C ALA A 229 14.22 -2.26 -10.35
N ALA A 230 13.25 -2.49 -9.47
CA ALA A 230 12.89 -1.54 -8.40
C ALA A 230 14.04 -1.29 -7.42
N TYR A 231 14.86 -2.30 -7.17
CA TYR A 231 16.02 -2.24 -6.29
C TYR A 231 17.19 -1.47 -6.92
N GLU A 232 17.34 -1.51 -8.24
CA GLU A 232 18.37 -0.79 -8.98
C GLU A 232 18.11 0.72 -9.07
N ILE A 233 16.84 1.16 -9.12
CA ILE A 233 16.44 2.58 -9.16
C ILE A 233 17.03 3.40 -8.00
N GLY A 234 17.18 2.78 -6.83
CA GLY A 234 17.73 3.44 -5.64
C GLY A 234 16.73 4.31 -4.86
N GLY A 235 17.21 4.94 -3.78
CA GLY A 235 16.41 5.82 -2.92
C GLY A 235 15.38 5.06 -2.07
N ALA A 236 14.17 5.62 -1.93
CA ALA A 236 13.14 5.00 -1.09
C ALA A 236 12.53 3.73 -1.72
N ILE A 237 12.54 3.61 -3.05
CA ILE A 237 11.97 2.46 -3.78
C ILE A 237 12.83 1.21 -3.52
N SER A 238 14.14 1.33 -3.58
CA SER A 238 15.05 0.21 -3.31
C SER A 238 14.95 -0.29 -1.86
N LEU A 239 14.75 0.61 -0.88
CA LEU A 239 14.54 0.20 0.51
C LEU A 239 13.23 -0.58 0.70
N LEU A 240 12.18 -0.22 -0.04
CA LEU A 240 10.91 -0.93 0.00
C LEU A 240 11.00 -2.29 -0.70
N ALA A 241 11.64 -2.33 -1.88
CA ALA A 241 11.88 -3.55 -2.65
C ALA A 241 12.68 -4.60 -1.87
N LEU A 242 13.57 -4.16 -0.96
CA LEU A 242 14.32 -5.06 -0.08
C LEU A 242 13.42 -5.99 0.76
N ASN A 243 12.24 -5.54 1.19
CA ASN A 243 11.30 -6.43 1.92
C ASN A 243 10.76 -7.54 1.03
N GLY A 244 10.42 -7.22 -0.22
CA GLY A 244 9.97 -8.21 -1.20
C GLY A 244 11.08 -9.20 -1.58
N LEU A 245 12.31 -8.70 -1.79
CA LEU A 245 13.47 -9.55 -2.03
C LEU A 245 13.77 -10.44 -0.83
N PHE A 246 13.69 -9.92 0.40
CA PHE A 246 13.86 -10.71 1.61
C PHE A 246 12.86 -11.87 1.70
N TYR A 247 11.59 -11.59 1.43
CA TYR A 247 10.55 -12.63 1.41
C TYR A 247 10.89 -13.74 0.41
N LEU A 248 11.31 -13.37 -0.79
CA LEU A 248 11.71 -14.31 -1.84
C LEU A 248 12.98 -15.11 -1.47
N ILE A 249 13.99 -14.48 -0.88
CA ILE A 249 15.20 -15.14 -0.40
C ILE A 249 14.85 -16.16 0.69
N HIS A 250 13.99 -15.80 1.64
CA HIS A 250 13.67 -16.62 2.81
C HIS A 250 12.69 -17.77 2.51
N HIS A 251 11.62 -17.50 1.76
CA HIS A 251 10.57 -18.50 1.50
C HIS A 251 10.80 -19.32 0.23
N HIS A 252 11.50 -18.76 -0.76
CA HIS A 252 11.72 -19.41 -2.06
C HIS A 252 13.20 -19.70 -2.35
N ASN A 253 14.09 -19.56 -1.35
CA ASN A 253 15.53 -19.83 -1.44
C ASN A 253 16.20 -19.17 -2.67
N LEU A 254 15.76 -17.96 -3.00
CA LEU A 254 16.32 -17.22 -4.12
C LEU A 254 17.69 -16.66 -3.78
N GLU A 255 18.68 -16.96 -4.61
CA GLU A 255 20.01 -16.39 -4.51
C GLU A 255 20.05 -15.05 -5.26
N TYR A 256 20.23 -13.95 -4.52
CA TYR A 256 20.47 -12.64 -5.11
C TYR A 256 21.99 -12.37 -5.19
N PRO A 257 22.59 -12.30 -6.39
CA PRO A 257 24.03 -12.07 -6.53
C PRO A 257 24.47 -10.77 -5.88
N ASN A 258 25.61 -10.79 -5.18
CA ASN A 258 26.21 -9.61 -4.55
C ASN A 258 25.27 -8.82 -3.62
N PHE A 259 24.33 -9.51 -2.97
CA PHE A 259 23.35 -8.91 -2.04
C PHE A 259 23.98 -7.93 -1.04
N TYR A 260 25.02 -8.36 -0.33
CA TYR A 260 25.66 -7.53 0.68
C TYR A 260 26.41 -6.32 0.11
N LYS A 261 26.96 -6.41 -1.09
CA LYS A 261 27.57 -5.26 -1.78
C LYS A 261 26.52 -4.18 -2.05
N LYS A 262 25.34 -4.58 -2.51
CA LYS A 262 24.25 -3.63 -2.78
C LYS A 262 23.64 -3.10 -1.49
N LEU A 263 23.44 -3.95 -0.47
CA LEU A 263 23.02 -3.52 0.87
C LEU A 263 23.98 -2.47 1.46
N TYR A 264 25.29 -2.66 1.30
CA TYR A 264 26.31 -1.70 1.72
C TYR A 264 26.19 -0.36 0.97
N SER A 265 25.98 -0.40 -0.35
CA SER A 265 25.80 0.81 -1.17
C SER A 265 24.55 1.62 -0.77
N LEU A 266 23.51 0.96 -0.27
CA LEU A 266 22.28 1.63 0.18
C LEU A 266 22.49 2.44 1.45
N LEU A 267 23.47 2.10 2.29
CA LEU A 267 23.82 2.88 3.47
C LEU A 267 24.44 4.22 3.05
N ASN A 268 23.60 5.22 2.86
CA ASN A 268 23.97 6.60 2.60
C ASN A 268 23.38 7.54 3.67
N PRO A 269 23.83 8.80 3.77
CA PRO A 269 23.30 9.75 4.76
C PRO A 269 21.78 9.93 4.66
N CYS A 270 21.21 9.81 3.46
CA CYS A 270 19.77 9.98 3.24
C CYS A 270 18.93 8.90 3.91
N VAL A 271 19.44 7.67 4.11
CA VAL A 271 18.69 6.55 4.74
C VAL A 271 18.11 6.95 6.10
N PHE A 272 18.81 7.77 6.87
CA PHE A 272 18.36 8.20 8.19
C PHE A 272 17.14 9.14 8.15
N HIS A 273 16.88 9.76 7.00
CA HIS A 273 15.78 10.70 6.80
C HIS A 273 14.59 10.08 6.05
N VAL A 274 14.71 8.83 5.57
CA VAL A 274 13.62 8.16 4.85
C VAL A 274 12.54 7.67 5.82
N LYS A 275 11.27 7.84 5.45
CA LYS A 275 10.09 7.39 6.21
C LYS A 275 10.15 5.91 6.62
N TYR A 276 10.71 5.07 5.76
CA TYR A 276 10.76 3.61 5.93
C TYR A 276 12.05 3.10 6.60
N ARG A 277 12.82 3.97 7.27
CA ARG A 277 14.10 3.61 7.90
C ARG A 277 13.98 2.48 8.94
N ALA A 278 12.91 2.45 9.73
CA ALA A 278 12.70 1.44 10.77
C ALA A 278 12.65 0.03 10.17
N ARG A 279 11.87 -0.13 9.09
CA ARG A 279 11.77 -1.39 8.34
C ARG A 279 13.12 -1.80 7.74
N PHE A 280 13.84 -0.84 7.17
CA PHE A 280 15.17 -1.11 6.61
C PHE A 280 16.18 -1.58 7.67
N PHE A 281 16.29 -0.88 8.80
CA PHE A 281 17.24 -1.26 9.87
C PHE A 281 16.84 -2.54 10.60
N HIS A 282 15.54 -2.84 10.67
CA HIS A 282 15.06 -4.14 11.13
C HIS A 282 15.57 -5.26 10.22
N LEU A 283 15.35 -5.15 8.90
CA LEU A 283 15.86 -6.11 7.93
C LEU A 283 17.38 -6.20 7.93
N ALA A 284 18.08 -5.07 7.96
CA ALA A 284 19.54 -5.03 8.01
C ALA A 284 20.07 -5.75 9.28
N GLY A 285 19.36 -5.62 10.41
CA GLY A 285 19.66 -6.37 11.62
C GLY A 285 19.54 -7.88 11.42
N LEU A 286 18.44 -8.34 10.81
CA LEU A 286 18.24 -9.76 10.49
C LEU A 286 19.30 -10.30 9.51
N PHE A 287 19.69 -9.51 8.52
CA PHE A 287 20.72 -9.92 7.55
C PHE A 287 22.10 -10.00 8.15
N LEU A 288 22.44 -9.06 9.04
CA LEU A 288 23.76 -8.98 9.67
C LEU A 288 23.88 -9.85 10.93
N SER A 289 22.77 -10.35 11.48
CA SER A 289 22.79 -11.35 12.56
C SER A 289 23.10 -12.77 12.08
N SER A 290 23.31 -12.98 10.77
CA SER A 290 23.65 -14.30 10.22
C SER A 290 25.03 -14.76 10.70
N SER A 291 25.11 -16.00 11.19
CA SER A 291 26.34 -16.61 11.68
C SER A 291 27.38 -16.90 10.59
N HIS A 292 26.96 -16.98 9.32
CA HIS A 292 27.82 -17.33 8.19
C HIS A 292 28.52 -16.13 7.55
N LEU A 293 28.46 -14.95 8.19
CA LEU A 293 29.07 -13.75 7.64
C LEU A 293 30.57 -13.68 7.94
N PRO A 294 31.39 -13.35 6.94
CA PRO A 294 32.80 -13.16 7.17
C PRO A 294 33.04 -11.86 7.95
N VAL A 295 34.07 -11.88 8.81
CA VAL A 295 34.36 -10.78 9.74
C VAL A 295 34.62 -9.45 9.02
N TYR A 296 35.29 -9.47 7.86
CA TYR A 296 35.56 -8.26 7.08
C TYR A 296 34.28 -7.53 6.68
N LEU A 297 33.21 -8.27 6.40
CA LEU A 297 31.93 -7.73 5.97
C LEU A 297 31.25 -6.98 7.11
N VAL A 298 31.15 -7.62 8.28
CA VAL A 298 30.56 -7.02 9.48
C VAL A 298 31.36 -5.78 9.89
N ALA A 299 32.69 -5.84 9.83
CA ALA A 299 33.56 -4.70 10.10
C ALA A 299 33.32 -3.55 9.12
N ALA A 300 33.15 -3.83 7.82
CA ALA A 300 32.82 -2.83 6.81
C ALA A 300 31.51 -2.12 7.14
N PHE A 301 30.45 -2.87 7.45
CA PHE A 301 29.15 -2.32 7.83
C PHE A 301 29.23 -1.48 9.11
N ALA A 302 29.91 -1.97 10.15
CA ALA A 302 30.10 -1.24 11.39
C ALA A 302 30.83 0.10 11.16
N LYS A 303 31.96 0.08 10.45
CA LYS A 303 32.76 1.28 10.17
C LYS A 303 32.02 2.28 9.28
N ARG A 304 31.32 1.82 8.23
CA ARG A 304 30.47 2.69 7.39
C ARG A 304 29.36 3.34 8.19
N LEU A 305 28.64 2.58 9.02
CA LEU A 305 27.61 3.12 9.90
C LEU A 305 28.17 4.13 10.91
N SER A 306 29.35 3.88 11.48
CA SER A 306 30.02 4.82 12.37
C SER A 306 30.36 6.15 11.69
N ARG A 307 30.83 6.12 10.45
CA ARG A 307 31.11 7.35 9.69
C ARG A 307 29.84 8.10 9.30
N LEU A 308 28.80 7.38 8.90
CA LEU A 308 27.48 7.95 8.62
C LEU A 308 26.81 8.52 9.89
N ALA A 309 27.10 7.96 11.07
CA ALA A 309 26.59 8.44 12.35
C ALA A 309 26.99 9.90 12.61
N LEU A 310 28.16 10.36 12.14
CA LEU A 310 28.61 11.74 12.36
C LEU A 310 27.66 12.80 11.77
N THR A 311 26.90 12.46 10.73
CA THR A 311 25.92 13.35 10.10
C THR A 311 24.48 13.08 10.56
N ALA A 312 24.26 12.06 11.39
CA ALA A 312 22.93 11.58 11.74
C ALA A 312 22.28 12.39 12.88
N PRO A 313 20.94 12.50 12.90
CA PRO A 313 20.22 13.17 13.98
C PRO A 313 20.22 12.33 15.28
N PRO A 314 19.99 12.94 16.46
CA PRO A 314 20.19 12.31 17.77
C PRO A 314 19.34 11.06 18.02
N HIS A 315 18.08 11.06 17.58
CA HIS A 315 17.20 9.89 17.71
C HIS A 315 17.70 8.69 16.89
N THR A 316 18.29 8.95 15.71
CA THR A 316 18.88 7.91 14.86
C THR A 316 20.22 7.46 15.41
N LEU A 317 21.01 8.36 16.00
CA LEU A 317 22.28 8.01 16.68
C LEU A 317 22.09 6.95 17.76
N LEU A 318 21.05 7.06 18.59
CA LEU A 318 20.74 6.04 19.61
C LEU A 318 20.57 4.65 19.00
N MET A 319 19.81 4.56 17.90
CA MET A 319 19.61 3.32 17.15
C MET A 319 20.92 2.80 16.52
N ILE A 320 21.68 3.66 15.83
CA ILE A 320 22.93 3.26 15.15
C ILE A 320 23.99 2.79 16.14
N ILE A 321 24.17 3.50 17.26
CA ILE A 321 25.16 3.12 18.28
C ILE A 321 24.80 1.76 18.86
N SER A 322 23.54 1.53 19.23
CA SER A 322 23.08 0.22 19.72
C SER A 322 23.22 -0.87 18.66
N PHE A 323 22.95 -0.55 17.39
CA PHE A 323 23.12 -1.48 16.26
C PHE A 323 24.59 -1.90 16.10
N ILE A 324 25.52 -0.95 16.07
CA ILE A 324 26.97 -1.23 15.99
C ILE A 324 27.44 -2.04 17.20
N CYS A 325 26.97 -1.69 18.41
CA CYS A 325 27.27 -2.47 19.61
C CYS A 325 26.79 -3.92 19.49
N ASN A 326 25.59 -4.16 18.96
CA ASN A 326 25.07 -5.50 18.73
C ASN A 326 25.91 -6.28 17.71
N LEU A 327 26.31 -5.66 16.60
CA LEU A 327 27.20 -6.30 15.62
C LEU A 327 28.54 -6.73 16.24
N ILE A 328 29.16 -5.87 17.07
CA ILE A 328 30.44 -6.18 17.72
C ILE A 328 30.27 -7.24 18.82
N ARG A 329 29.10 -7.28 19.49
CA ARG A 329 28.75 -8.36 20.44
C ARG A 329 28.62 -9.70 19.74
N GLN A 330 27.92 -9.75 18.61
CA GLN A 330 27.72 -10.95 17.81
C GLN A 330 29.02 -11.47 17.17
N HIS A 331 29.89 -10.56 16.74
CA HIS A 331 31.17 -10.90 16.11
C HIS A 331 32.36 -10.36 16.92
N PRO A 332 32.86 -11.10 17.93
CA PRO A 332 33.97 -10.68 18.79
C PRO A 332 35.26 -10.32 18.05
N ALA A 333 35.48 -10.87 16.85
CA ALA A 333 36.63 -10.53 16.01
C ALA A 333 36.62 -9.05 15.58
N CYS A 334 35.45 -8.40 15.53
CA CYS A 334 35.33 -6.95 15.26
C CYS A 334 35.76 -6.08 16.45
N ARG A 335 36.07 -6.64 17.63
CA ARG A 335 36.58 -5.87 18.79
C ARG A 335 37.91 -5.18 18.51
N VAL A 336 38.66 -5.64 17.51
CA VAL A 336 39.88 -5.00 16.98
C VAL A 336 39.61 -3.56 16.50
N LEU A 337 38.35 -3.24 16.16
CA LEU A 337 37.95 -1.88 15.78
C LEU A 337 37.84 -0.91 16.97
N ILE A 338 37.69 -1.45 18.19
CA ILE A 338 37.59 -0.68 19.44
C ILE A 338 38.95 -0.62 20.14
N ASN A 339 39.61 -1.76 20.29
CA ASN A 339 40.87 -1.88 21.01
C ASN A 339 41.84 -2.79 20.26
N ARG A 340 43.07 -2.29 20.06
CA ARG A 340 44.18 -2.99 19.38
C ARG A 340 45.37 -3.10 20.33
N PRO A 341 45.48 -4.19 21.11
CA PRO A 341 46.60 -4.38 22.02
C PRO A 341 47.94 -4.51 21.28
N ASP A 342 47.94 -5.16 20.11
CA ASP A 342 49.15 -5.45 19.32
C ASP A 342 49.30 -4.55 18.06
N GLY A 343 48.53 -3.46 17.98
CA GLY A 343 48.53 -2.55 16.83
C GLY A 343 49.66 -1.50 16.88
N PRO A 344 49.98 -0.82 15.77
CA PRO A 344 50.86 0.33 15.79
C PRO A 344 50.31 1.40 16.75
N THR A 345 51.17 1.96 17.59
CA THR A 345 50.80 2.93 18.64
C THR A 345 50.18 4.20 18.05
N GLU A 346 50.54 4.54 16.82
CA GLU A 346 49.97 5.64 16.04
C GLU A 346 49.70 5.15 14.61
N LEU A 347 48.49 5.41 14.12
CA LEU A 347 48.14 5.32 12.70
C LEU A 347 48.19 6.74 12.15
N CYS A 348 49.11 7.03 11.21
CA CYS A 348 49.19 8.37 10.60
C CYS A 348 47.95 8.70 9.76
N ASP A 349 47.39 7.69 9.06
CA ASP A 349 46.21 7.83 8.21
C ASP A 349 45.26 6.64 8.41
N ASP A 350 43.95 6.89 8.28
CA ASP A 350 42.91 5.86 8.32
C ASP A 350 42.88 5.09 6.98
N PRO A 351 43.17 3.77 6.94
CA PRO A 351 43.18 2.98 5.71
C PRO A 351 41.77 2.70 5.15
N PHE A 352 40.70 3.05 5.87
CA PHE A 352 39.33 2.75 5.45
C PHE A 352 38.84 3.61 4.28
N ILE A 353 38.39 2.94 3.21
CA ILE A 353 37.83 3.57 2.01
C ILE A 353 36.32 3.30 1.94
N MET A 354 35.52 4.36 2.05
CA MET A 354 34.05 4.25 2.18
C MET A 354 33.32 3.91 0.88
N GLU A 355 33.86 4.34 -0.26
CA GLU A 355 33.21 4.20 -1.58
C GLU A 355 33.37 2.80 -2.18
N GLU A 356 34.36 2.05 -1.69
CA GLU A 356 34.71 0.72 -2.18
C GLU A 356 33.75 -0.37 -1.70
N GLU A 357 33.89 -1.56 -2.28
CA GLU A 357 33.13 -2.73 -1.85
C GLU A 357 33.47 -3.16 -0.41
N PRO A 358 32.56 -3.85 0.30
CA PRO A 358 32.82 -4.32 1.66
C PRO A 358 34.08 -5.17 1.82
N SER A 359 34.44 -5.94 0.77
CA SER A 359 35.66 -6.75 0.72
C SER A 359 36.95 -5.93 0.56
N GLN A 360 36.87 -4.74 -0.03
CA GLN A 360 38.02 -3.91 -0.41
C GLN A 360 38.18 -2.65 0.46
N CYS A 361 37.18 -2.32 1.28
CA CYS A 361 37.18 -1.11 2.10
C CYS A 361 38.22 -1.09 3.25
N ARG A 362 38.94 -2.19 3.51
CA ARG A 362 39.98 -2.32 4.57
C ARG A 362 39.52 -1.90 5.97
N ALA A 363 38.24 -2.07 6.30
CA ALA A 363 37.67 -1.66 7.58
C ALA A 363 38.34 -2.31 8.80
N LEU A 364 38.79 -3.56 8.70
CA LEU A 364 39.52 -4.25 9.77
C LEU A 364 40.88 -3.64 10.09
N GLU A 365 41.44 -2.84 9.19
CA GLU A 365 42.70 -2.14 9.41
C GLU A 365 42.49 -0.75 10.04
N SER A 366 41.23 -0.31 10.17
CA SER A 366 40.80 0.95 10.78
C SER A 366 40.26 0.81 12.21
N SER A 367 40.17 1.93 12.93
CA SER A 367 39.52 2.02 14.25
C SER A 367 38.22 2.84 14.20
N LEU A 368 37.37 2.77 15.23
CA LEU A 368 36.08 3.48 15.33
C LEU A 368 36.20 4.82 16.09
N TRP A 369 37.05 5.72 15.60
CA TRP A 369 37.20 7.06 16.19
C TRP A 369 35.89 7.86 16.16
N GLU A 370 35.02 7.61 15.19
CA GLU A 370 33.74 8.30 15.06
C GLU A 370 32.83 8.07 16.29
N LEU A 371 32.86 6.87 16.86
CA LEU A 371 32.11 6.57 18.09
C LEU A 371 32.74 7.24 19.31
N GLN A 372 34.07 7.38 19.34
CA GLN A 372 34.77 8.12 20.40
C GLN A 372 34.43 9.61 20.34
N THR A 373 34.31 10.20 19.15
CA THR A 373 33.85 11.59 18.99
C THR A 373 32.42 11.77 19.52
N LEU A 374 31.53 10.81 19.26
CA LEU A 374 30.15 10.83 19.75
C LEU A 374 30.01 10.71 21.28
N GLN A 375 31.06 10.33 22.01
CA GLN A 375 31.05 10.36 23.48
C GLN A 375 30.94 11.79 24.05
N LYS A 376 31.30 12.81 23.26
CA LYS A 376 31.17 14.23 23.62
C LYS A 376 30.00 14.91 22.89
N HIS A 377 28.94 14.15 22.60
CA HIS A 377 27.76 14.68 21.92
C HIS A 377 26.90 15.58 22.84
N TYR A 378 26.22 16.58 22.27
CA TYR A 378 25.42 17.55 23.03
C TYR A 378 24.24 16.90 23.78
N HIS A 379 23.68 15.81 23.23
CA HIS A 379 22.59 15.06 23.84
C HIS A 379 23.15 14.00 24.82
N PRO A 380 22.76 14.02 26.12
CA PRO A 380 23.36 13.17 27.14
C PRO A 380 23.11 11.68 26.90
N ASP A 381 21.92 11.28 26.43
CA ASP A 381 21.64 9.85 26.20
C ASP A 381 22.48 9.28 25.05
N VAL A 382 22.84 10.11 24.06
CA VAL A 382 23.71 9.71 22.95
C VAL A 382 25.14 9.54 23.44
N ALA A 383 25.63 10.50 24.24
CA ALA A 383 26.94 10.40 24.87
C ALA A 383 27.04 9.16 25.78
N ASN A 384 26.00 8.87 26.56
CA ASN A 384 25.91 7.68 27.41
C ASN A 384 25.90 6.38 26.59
N ALA A 385 25.16 6.34 25.48
CA ALA A 385 25.14 5.20 24.56
C ALA A 385 26.53 4.97 23.94
N ALA A 386 27.21 6.02 23.48
CA ALA A 386 28.56 5.93 22.93
C ALA A 386 29.59 5.47 23.98
N ASN A 387 29.42 5.90 25.24
CA ASN A 387 30.23 5.45 26.37
C ASN A 387 29.97 3.99 26.77
N ALA A 388 28.93 3.33 26.26
CA ALA A 388 28.72 1.90 26.51
C ALA A 388 29.82 1.04 25.88
N ILE A 389 30.48 1.54 24.82
CA ILE A 389 31.54 0.85 24.08
C ILE A 389 32.85 0.75 24.88
N THR A 390 33.12 1.71 25.76
CA THR A 390 34.33 1.71 26.61
C THR A 390 34.19 0.79 27.82
N LYS A 391 32.96 0.41 28.17
CA LYS A 391 32.67 -0.57 29.21
C LYS A 391 32.75 -1.99 28.62
N PRO A 392 33.07 -3.01 29.44
CA PRO A 392 33.01 -4.39 28.99
C PRO A 392 31.59 -4.70 28.47
N LEU A 393 31.48 -5.00 27.18
CA LEU A 393 30.21 -5.30 26.54
C LEU A 393 29.67 -6.62 27.10
N SER A 394 28.45 -6.59 27.62
CA SER A 394 27.73 -7.81 28.00
C SER A 394 27.46 -8.69 26.78
N HIS A 395 27.25 -9.99 27.02
CA HIS A 395 26.88 -10.95 25.98
C HIS A 395 25.41 -10.84 25.54
N GLN A 396 24.55 -10.12 26.27
CA GLN A 396 23.14 -9.94 25.92
C GLN A 396 22.96 -8.80 24.91
N GLU A 397 22.20 -9.08 23.86
CA GLU A 397 21.82 -8.10 22.84
C GLU A 397 20.82 -7.09 23.40
N GLN A 398 20.94 -5.84 22.93
CA GLN A 398 19.94 -4.82 23.20
C GLN A 398 18.83 -4.93 22.17
N ASP A 399 17.58 -5.00 22.64
CA ASP A 399 16.43 -4.92 21.74
C ASP A 399 16.35 -3.54 21.07
N LEU A 400 16.40 -3.55 19.75
CA LEU A 400 16.37 -2.35 18.91
C LEU A 400 14.95 -1.89 18.60
N SER A 401 13.93 -2.72 18.83
CA SER A 401 12.54 -2.46 18.41
C SER A 401 12.04 -1.11 18.90
N SER A 402 12.29 -0.81 20.19
CA SER A 402 11.94 0.48 20.80
C SER A 402 12.71 1.69 20.25
N LEU A 403 13.88 1.47 19.65
CA LEU A 403 14.75 2.52 19.11
C LEU A 403 14.49 2.81 17.62
N LEU A 404 14.03 1.81 16.86
CA LEU A 404 13.78 1.92 15.42
C LEU A 404 12.72 3.00 15.11
N GLU A 405 11.69 3.10 15.94
CA GLU A 405 10.55 4.01 15.73
C GLU A 405 10.73 5.40 16.35
N LEU A 406 11.78 5.61 17.17
CA LEU A 406 11.99 6.87 17.88
C LEU A 406 12.06 8.07 16.93
N THR A 407 11.18 9.04 17.13
CA THR A 407 11.17 10.30 16.39
C THR A 407 11.80 11.44 17.20
N ALA A 408 12.23 12.52 16.51
CA ALA A 408 12.73 13.71 17.18
C ALA A 408 11.67 14.35 18.10
N SER A 409 10.40 14.33 17.70
CA SER A 409 9.26 14.79 18.49
C SER A 409 9.06 13.98 19.77
N GLU A 410 9.18 12.66 19.70
CA GLU A 410 9.10 11.80 20.89
C GLU A 410 10.27 12.04 21.84
N LEU A 411 11.48 12.22 21.32
CA LEU A 411 12.65 12.53 22.13
C LEU A 411 12.41 13.85 22.90
N PHE A 412 11.95 14.89 22.21
CA PHE A 412 11.58 16.15 22.83
C PHE A 412 10.47 15.98 23.88
N HIS A 413 9.40 15.24 23.55
CA HIS A 413 8.33 14.98 24.50
C HIS A 413 8.79 14.19 25.74
N LYS A 414 9.71 13.24 25.59
CA LYS A 414 10.31 12.53 26.74
C LYS A 414 11.02 13.51 27.67
N GLU A 415 11.79 14.46 27.13
CA GLU A 415 12.45 15.49 27.93
C GLU A 415 11.45 16.39 28.66
N THR A 416 10.37 16.85 28.00
CA THR A 416 9.35 17.70 28.65
C THR A 416 8.65 17.05 29.84
N LYS A 417 8.63 15.72 29.91
CA LYS A 417 8.01 14.96 31.01
C LYS A 417 8.96 14.71 32.18
N LYS A 418 10.28 14.95 32.02
CA LYS A 418 11.25 14.73 33.09
C LYS A 418 11.06 15.78 34.18
N LYS A 419 10.72 15.33 35.39
CA LYS A 419 10.63 16.21 36.57
C LYS A 419 12.03 16.42 37.13
N THR A 420 12.61 17.59 36.90
CA THR A 420 13.86 18.02 37.53
C THR A 420 13.58 18.69 38.88
N LYS A 421 14.32 18.29 39.93
CA LYS A 421 14.15 18.81 41.30
C LYS A 421 14.71 20.24 41.48
N ARG A 422 15.63 20.66 40.62
CA ARG A 422 16.21 22.01 40.57
C ARG A 422 16.38 22.40 39.10
N GLY A 423 16.03 23.63 38.74
CA GLY A 423 16.38 24.20 37.45
C GLY A 423 17.89 24.43 37.37
N PRO A 424 18.54 24.23 36.20
CA PRO A 424 19.92 24.62 36.03
C PRO A 424 20.03 26.14 36.19
N LEU A 425 20.91 26.58 37.09
CA LEU A 425 21.21 27.99 37.32
C LEU A 425 22.63 28.26 36.83
N GLU A 426 22.78 29.23 35.94
CA GLU A 426 24.09 29.71 35.51
C GLU A 426 24.68 30.59 36.61
N TYR A 427 25.95 30.35 36.98
CA TYR A 427 26.63 31.14 38.01
C TYR A 427 27.00 32.54 37.49
N LYS A 428 27.29 32.66 36.19
CA LYS A 428 27.62 33.92 35.55
C LYS A 428 26.38 34.80 35.41
N PRO A 429 26.37 36.03 35.96
CA PRO A 429 25.25 36.95 35.79
C PRO A 429 25.14 37.37 34.32
N ALA A 430 23.91 37.52 33.83
CA ALA A 430 23.67 38.02 32.48
C ALA A 430 23.89 39.54 32.43
N GLU A 431 24.97 39.98 31.78
CA GLU A 431 25.29 41.40 31.58
C GLU A 431 24.54 42.04 30.38
N GLY A 432 23.74 41.23 29.66
CA GLY A 432 22.93 41.59 28.49
C GLY A 432 22.78 40.39 27.54
N ILE A 433 21.97 40.54 26.48
CA ILE A 433 21.68 39.44 25.52
C ILE A 433 22.92 39.08 24.66
N LEU A 434 23.76 40.05 24.30
CA LEU A 434 25.01 39.89 23.53
C LEU A 434 26.17 40.71 24.12
N ARG A 435 26.26 40.78 25.46
CA ARG A 435 27.18 41.71 26.14
C ARG A 435 28.29 41.03 26.94
N GLN A 436 28.38 39.70 26.91
CA GLN A 436 29.48 39.00 27.57
C GLN A 436 30.79 39.17 26.77
N ARG A 437 31.91 39.36 27.48
CA ARG A 437 33.23 39.66 26.87
C ARG A 437 33.78 38.59 25.93
N ASP A 438 33.31 37.34 26.05
CA ASP A 438 33.72 36.19 25.22
C ASP A 438 32.59 35.71 24.29
N ASP A 439 31.54 36.51 24.11
CA ASP A 439 30.41 36.11 23.29
C ASP A 439 30.75 36.22 21.80
N VAL A 440 31.02 35.07 21.17
CA VAL A 440 31.26 34.96 19.73
C VAL A 440 30.08 35.51 18.94
N VAL A 441 28.85 35.42 19.46
CA VAL A 441 27.66 35.93 18.76
C VAL A 441 27.69 37.46 18.67
N ALA A 442 28.15 38.14 19.72
CA ALA A 442 28.31 39.60 19.74
C ALA A 442 29.35 40.12 18.72
N GLN A 443 30.27 39.26 18.26
CA GLN A 443 31.25 39.62 17.22
C GLN A 443 30.63 39.69 15.82
N TYR A 444 29.57 38.92 15.57
CA TYR A 444 28.95 38.80 14.24
C TYR A 444 27.55 39.41 14.16
N TRP A 445 26.91 39.70 15.30
CA TRP A 445 25.54 40.21 15.36
C TRP A 445 25.47 41.48 16.19
N ALA A 446 24.85 42.52 15.64
CA ALA A 446 24.49 43.73 16.37
C ALA A 446 23.00 43.68 16.74
N LEU A 447 22.68 44.07 17.97
CA LEU A 447 21.31 44.39 18.39
C LEU A 447 21.06 45.85 18.02
N GLU A 448 20.20 46.09 17.03
CA GLU A 448 19.66 47.43 16.73
C GLU A 448 18.59 47.86 17.73
#